data_AF-A0A1G6JTH8-F1
#
_entry.id   AF-A0A1G6JTH8-F1
#
_cell.length_a   1.000
_cell.length_b   1.000
_cell.length_c   1.000
_cell.angle_alpha   90.00
_cell.angle_beta   90.00
_cell.angle_gamma   90.00
#
_symmetry.space_group_name_H-M   'P 1'
#
loop_
_entity.id
_entity.type
_entity.pdbx_description
1 polymer ?
#
loop_
_entity_poly.entity_id
_entity_poly.type
_entity_poly.pdbx_seq_one_letter_code
_entity_poly.pdbx_strand_id
1 'polypeptide(L)'
;MAKLDELKQKLTAKQIQAAYLLVENELMESNNEEKRTQDEMANELGINRTTLWEWRTKNQDFIAFKSEVADSFLAEKREQVYSKLMQLILGPQPSVKAMQLYMQRFGLLTDKKVIEGDLGNATRTNAEIEGQLEKLKKLTGE
;
A
#
# COMPACT_ATOMS: atom_id res chain seq x y z
N MET A 1 1.42 15.50 -2.66
CA MET A 1 2.23 16.54 -3.34
C MET A 1 3.62 16.60 -2.74
N ALA A 2 3.80 16.95 -1.46
CA ALA A 2 5.13 17.03 -0.81
C ALA A 2 6.07 15.82 -1.04
N LYS A 3 5.56 14.59 -0.94
CA LYS A 3 6.36 13.36 -1.12
C LYS A 3 6.85 13.15 -2.57
N LEU A 4 6.02 13.51 -3.56
CA LEU A 4 6.41 13.42 -4.98
C LEU A 4 7.47 14.47 -5.32
N ASP A 5 7.31 15.69 -4.80
CA ASP A 5 8.24 16.79 -5.07
C ASP A 5 9.63 16.54 -4.46
N GLU A 6 9.70 15.92 -3.28
CA GLU A 6 10.97 15.52 -2.65
C GLU A 6 11.72 14.48 -3.47
N LEU A 7 11.03 13.42 -3.92
CA LEU A 7 11.64 12.37 -4.75
C LEU A 7 12.05 12.89 -6.13
N LYS A 8 11.26 13.83 -6.69
CA LYS A 8 11.53 14.47 -7.98
C LYS A 8 12.86 15.24 -7.98
N GLN A 9 13.27 15.83 -6.87
CA GLN A 9 14.54 16.56 -6.74
C GLN A 9 15.77 15.66 -6.88
N LYS A 10 15.64 14.36 -6.62
CA LYS A 10 16.73 13.38 -6.73
C LYS A 10 16.91 12.81 -8.14
N LEU A 11 16.04 13.20 -9.07
CA LEU A 11 15.98 12.62 -10.41
C LEU A 11 16.23 13.67 -11.49
N THR A 12 16.84 13.20 -12.59
CA THR A 12 16.95 14.01 -13.80
C THR A 12 15.60 14.17 -14.49
N ALA A 13 15.43 15.22 -15.29
CA ALA A 13 14.22 15.43 -16.09
C ALA A 13 13.86 14.21 -16.96
N LYS A 14 14.87 13.53 -17.53
CA LYS A 14 14.65 12.34 -18.37
C LYS A 14 14.21 11.12 -17.55
N GLN A 15 14.73 10.95 -16.34
CA GLN A 15 14.25 9.92 -15.40
C GLN A 15 12.81 10.18 -14.95
N ILE A 16 12.45 11.44 -14.69
CA ILE A 16 11.07 11.80 -14.36
C ILE A 16 10.16 11.44 -15.53
N GLN A 17 10.50 11.86 -16.76
CA GLN A 17 9.74 11.52 -17.96
C GLN A 17 9.61 9.99 -18.15
N ALA A 18 10.70 9.24 -17.96
CA ALA A 18 10.69 7.79 -18.08
C ALA A 18 9.80 7.10 -17.03
N ALA A 19 9.76 7.60 -15.80
CA ALA A 19 8.90 7.06 -14.75
C ALA A 19 7.41 7.25 -15.10
N TYR A 20 7.02 8.44 -15.58
CA TYR A 20 5.65 8.68 -16.06
C TYR A 20 5.31 7.79 -17.25
N LEU A 21 6.15 7.73 -18.28
CA LEU A 21 5.90 6.91 -19.47
C LEU A 21 5.69 5.43 -19.13
N LEU A 22 6.49 4.88 -18.20
CA LEU A 22 6.33 3.50 -17.73
C LEU A 22 5.00 3.27 -17.01
N VAL A 23 4.55 4.22 -16.20
CA VAL A 23 3.29 4.10 -15.45
C VAL A 23 2.09 4.28 -16.38
N GLU A 24 2.14 5.26 -17.27
CA GLU A 24 1.11 5.52 -18.28
C GLU A 24 0.90 4.31 -19.18
N ASN A 25 1.98 3.68 -19.64
CA ASN A 25 1.92 2.48 -20.46
C ASN A 25 1.20 1.30 -19.76
N GLU A 26 1.17 1.28 -18.43
CA GLU A 26 0.53 0.21 -17.66
C GLU A 26 -0.90 0.53 -17.20
N LEU A 27 -1.15 1.78 -16.79
CA LEU A 27 -2.36 2.18 -16.05
C LEU A 27 -3.29 3.10 -16.84
N MET A 28 -2.85 3.68 -17.95
CA MET A 28 -3.73 4.43 -18.83
C MET A 28 -4.32 3.51 -19.89
N GLU A 29 -5.58 3.75 -20.23
CA GLU A 29 -6.23 3.04 -21.31
C GLU A 29 -5.55 3.41 -22.63
N SER A 30 -4.89 2.46 -23.27
CA SER A 30 -4.58 2.55 -24.68
C SER A 30 -5.85 2.17 -25.45
N ASN A 31 -6.17 2.89 -26.52
CA ASN A 31 -7.38 2.67 -27.35
C ASN A 31 -7.29 1.34 -28.14
N ASN A 32 -7.25 0.20 -27.45
CA ASN A 32 -6.95 -1.13 -28.00
C ASN A 32 -5.58 -1.24 -28.70
N GLU A 33 -4.65 -0.32 -28.42
CA GLU A 33 -3.25 -0.46 -28.86
C GLU A 33 -2.48 -1.33 -27.87
N GLU A 34 -1.61 -2.20 -28.41
CA GLU A 34 -0.67 -2.98 -27.62
C GLU A 34 0.21 -2.07 -26.76
N LYS A 35 0.53 -2.54 -25.55
CA LYS A 35 1.44 -1.81 -24.66
C LYS A 35 2.81 -1.68 -25.30
N ARG A 36 3.42 -0.51 -25.18
CA ARG A 36 4.78 -0.25 -25.66
C ARG A 36 5.76 -1.19 -24.97
N THR A 37 6.67 -1.76 -25.75
CA THR A 37 7.80 -2.54 -25.27
C THR A 37 8.84 -1.64 -24.60
N GLN A 38 9.78 -2.25 -23.87
CA GLN A 38 10.88 -1.52 -23.25
C GLN A 38 11.79 -0.82 -24.27
N ASP A 39 11.91 -1.40 -25.47
CA ASP A 39 12.76 -0.88 -26.53
C ASP A 39 12.09 0.34 -27.18
N GLU A 40 10.79 0.26 -27.44
CA GLU A 40 9.99 1.39 -27.93
C GLU A 40 10.00 2.56 -26.95
N MET A 41 9.81 2.30 -25.65
CA MET A 41 9.88 3.36 -24.63
C MET A 41 11.29 3.95 -24.51
N ALA A 42 12.35 3.14 -24.59
CA ALA A 42 13.72 3.65 -24.57
C ALA A 42 14.01 4.53 -25.81
N ASN A 43 13.54 4.11 -26.98
CA ASN A 43 13.65 4.87 -28.23
C ASN A 43 12.88 6.20 -28.16
N GLU A 44 11.65 6.18 -27.64
CA GLU A 44 10.83 7.39 -27.43
C GLU A 44 11.51 8.39 -26.48
N LEU A 45 12.17 7.86 -25.44
CA LEU A 45 12.95 8.66 -24.51
C LEU A 45 14.30 9.13 -25.07
N GLY A 46 14.74 8.60 -26.23
CA GLY A 46 16.05 8.89 -26.81
C GLY A 46 17.22 8.40 -25.94
N ILE A 47 17.05 7.26 -25.26
CA ILE A 47 18.06 6.65 -24.39
C ILE A 47 18.35 5.21 -24.82
N ASN A 48 19.48 4.67 -24.37
CA ASN A 48 19.78 3.26 -24.56
C ASN A 48 18.86 2.40 -23.67
N ARG A 49 18.38 1.27 -24.20
CA ARG A 49 17.63 0.24 -23.45
C ARG A 49 18.31 -0.17 -22.15
N THR A 50 19.64 -0.32 -22.15
CA THR A 50 20.42 -0.67 -20.96
C THR A 50 20.32 0.42 -19.89
N THR A 51 20.32 1.70 -20.28
CA THR A 51 20.13 2.83 -19.36
C THR A 51 18.76 2.76 -18.67
N LEU A 52 17.70 2.49 -19.43
CA LEU A 52 16.36 2.30 -18.87
C LEU A 52 16.32 1.11 -17.90
N TRP A 53 16.97 -0.01 -18.25
CA TRP A 53 17.08 -1.17 -17.39
C TRP A 53 17.81 -0.86 -16.07
N GLU A 54 18.92 -0.11 -16.11
CA GLU A 54 19.66 0.27 -14.91
C GLU A 54 18.85 1.16 -13.99
N TRP A 55 18.09 2.12 -14.53
CA TRP A 55 17.19 2.95 -13.72
C TRP A 55 16.12 2.10 -13.05
N ARG A 56 15.52 1.14 -13.77
CA ARG A 56 14.47 0.27 -13.25
C ARG A 56 14.95 -0.73 -12.19
N THR A 57 16.23 -1.06 -12.15
CA THR A 57 16.76 -2.15 -11.32
C THR A 57 17.70 -1.70 -10.21
N LYS A 58 18.50 -0.65 -10.46
CA LYS A 58 19.57 -0.21 -9.55
C LYS A 58 19.29 1.15 -8.90
N ASN A 59 18.59 2.05 -9.59
CA ASN A 59 18.32 3.39 -9.06
C ASN A 59 17.10 3.37 -8.12
N GLN A 60 17.35 3.39 -6.81
CA GLN A 60 16.29 3.33 -5.80
C GLN A 60 15.41 4.58 -5.78
N ASP A 61 15.97 5.77 -6.02
CA ASP A 61 15.19 7.01 -6.09
C ASP A 61 14.21 6.97 -7.27
N PHE A 62 14.63 6.41 -8.41
CA PHE A 62 13.77 6.22 -9.58
C PHE A 62 12.64 5.23 -9.30
N ILE A 63 12.96 4.11 -8.65
CA ILE A 63 11.96 3.09 -8.28
C ILE A 63 10.94 3.68 -7.31
N ALA A 64 11.40 4.38 -6.26
CA ALA A 64 10.54 5.02 -5.29
C ALA A 64 9.62 6.06 -5.94
N PHE A 65 10.17 6.95 -6.76
CA PHE A 65 9.37 7.94 -7.49
C PHE A 65 8.34 7.29 -8.41
N LYS A 66 8.73 6.29 -9.19
CA LYS A 66 7.82 5.57 -10.09
C LYS A 66 6.67 4.91 -9.34
N SER A 67 6.92 4.35 -8.15
CA SER A 67 5.87 3.75 -7.32
C SER A 67 4.88 4.80 -6.82
N GLU A 68 5.35 5.96 -6.36
CA GLU A 68 4.45 7.05 -5.93
C GLU A 68 3.63 7.62 -7.11
N VAL A 69 4.22 7.67 -8.31
CA VAL A 69 3.48 8.04 -9.53
C VAL A 69 2.40 7.00 -9.81
N ALA A 70 2.71 5.70 -9.71
CA ALA A 70 1.72 4.63 -9.89
C ALA A 70 0.56 4.73 -8.89
N ASP A 71 0.85 5.01 -7.61
CA ASP A 71 -0.18 5.23 -6.58
C ASP A 71 -1.09 6.40 -6.93
N SER A 72 -0.53 7.49 -7.46
CA SER A 72 -1.31 8.65 -7.90
C SER A 72 -2.24 8.30 -9.07
N PHE A 73 -1.75 7.54 -10.06
CA PHE A 73 -2.57 7.10 -11.21
C PHE A 73 -3.68 6.14 -10.77
N LEU A 74 -3.39 5.20 -9.87
CA LEU A 74 -4.38 4.27 -9.35
C LEU A 74 -5.44 4.99 -8.50
N ALA A 75 -5.03 5.98 -7.71
CA ALA A 75 -5.94 6.76 -6.88
C ALA A 75 -6.96 7.55 -7.71
N GLU A 76 -6.61 7.95 -8.94
CA GLU A 76 -7.50 8.63 -9.87
C GLU A 76 -8.61 7.70 -10.38
N LYS A 77 -8.40 6.38 -10.44
CA LYS A 77 -9.42 5.42 -10.89
C LYS A 77 -10.49 5.08 -9.84
N ARG A 78 -10.57 5.82 -8.74
CA ARG A 78 -11.42 5.50 -7.58
C ARG A 78 -12.90 5.38 -7.96
N GLU A 79 -13.41 6.31 -8.74
CA GLU A 79 -14.81 6.33 -9.18
C GLU A 79 -15.13 5.21 -10.17
N GLN A 80 -14.17 4.82 -11.02
CA GLN A 80 -14.35 3.70 -11.95
C GLN A 80 -14.49 2.39 -11.17
N VAL A 81 -13.67 2.21 -10.13
CA VAL A 81 -13.78 1.07 -9.20
C VAL A 81 -15.12 1.10 -8.48
N TYR A 82 -15.57 2.27 -8.00
CA TYR A 82 -16.87 2.41 -7.33
C TYR A 82 -18.04 2.08 -8.27
N SER A 83 -17.97 2.51 -9.53
CA SER A 83 -18.97 2.17 -10.54
C SER A 83 -19.07 0.66 -10.73
N LYS A 84 -17.94 -0.05 -10.85
CA LYS A 84 -17.94 -1.52 -10.97
C LYS A 84 -18.43 -2.21 -9.70
N LEU A 85 -18.08 -1.70 -8.53
CA LEU A 85 -18.58 -2.20 -7.25
C LEU A 85 -20.11 -2.10 -7.18
N MET A 86 -20.68 -0.95 -7.55
CA MET A 86 -22.13 -0.77 -7.56
C MET A 86 -22.84 -1.64 -8.61
N GLN A 87 -22.23 -1.84 -9.78
CA GLN A 87 -22.75 -2.77 -10.79
C GLN A 87 -22.84 -4.20 -10.25
N LEU A 88 -21.87 -4.65 -9.47
CA LEU A 88 -21.90 -5.98 -8.83
C LEU A 88 -22.94 -6.09 -7.71
N ILE A 89 -23.24 -4.99 -7.02
CA ILE A 89 -24.25 -4.97 -5.94
C ILE A 89 -25.66 -4.98 -6.52
N LEU A 90 -25.91 -4.17 -7.55
CA LEU A 90 -27.25 -3.94 -8.12
C LEU A 90 -27.55 -4.82 -9.34
N GLY A 91 -26.57 -5.57 -9.83
CA GLY A 91 -26.70 -6.43 -11.00
C GLY A 91 -27.63 -7.63 -10.77
N PRO A 92 -27.93 -8.39 -11.83
CA PRO A 92 -28.84 -9.54 -11.78
C PRO A 92 -28.35 -10.67 -10.87
N GLN A 93 -27.05 -10.71 -10.57
CA GLN A 93 -26.42 -11.61 -9.61
C GLN A 93 -25.72 -10.78 -8.51
N PRO A 94 -26.46 -10.34 -7.48
CA PRO A 94 -25.91 -9.47 -6.45
C PRO A 94 -24.76 -10.13 -5.69
N SER A 95 -23.61 -9.45 -5.64
CA SER A 95 -22.42 -9.94 -4.94
C SER A 95 -22.43 -9.52 -3.46
N VAL A 96 -22.60 -10.49 -2.56
CA VAL A 96 -22.50 -10.27 -1.10
C VAL A 96 -21.11 -9.73 -0.72
N LYS A 97 -20.05 -10.17 -1.41
CA LYS A 97 -18.71 -9.66 -1.14
C LYS A 97 -18.58 -8.18 -1.52
N ALA A 98 -19.21 -7.75 -2.62
CA ALA A 98 -19.24 -6.34 -3.01
C ALA A 98 -20.02 -5.49 -1.97
N MET A 99 -21.15 -6.00 -1.47
CA MET A 99 -21.90 -5.36 -0.38
C MET A 99 -21.06 -5.24 0.90
N GLN A 100 -20.33 -6.29 1.28
CA GLN A 100 -19.42 -6.26 2.42
C GLN A 100 -18.35 -5.17 2.26
N LEU A 101 -17.70 -5.10 1.09
CA LEU A 101 -16.68 -4.08 0.80
C LEU A 101 -17.27 -2.66 0.86
N TYR A 102 -18.48 -2.47 0.35
CA TYR A 102 -19.21 -1.21 0.46
C TYR A 102 -19.47 -0.83 1.92
N MET A 103 -19.99 -1.76 2.73
CA MET A 103 -20.24 -1.51 4.15
C MET A 103 -18.96 -1.23 4.94
N GLN A 104 -17.86 -1.95 4.62
CA GLN A 104 -16.54 -1.69 5.20
C GLN A 104 -16.03 -0.29 4.85
N ARG A 105 -16.21 0.15 3.60
CA ARG A 105 -15.79 1.48 3.15
C ARG A 105 -16.40 2.61 3.98
N PHE A 106 -17.61 2.43 4.49
CA PHE A 106 -18.33 3.40 5.33
C PHE A 106 -18.30 3.06 6.84
N GLY A 107 -17.58 2.02 7.25
CA GLY A 107 -17.47 1.65 8.67
C GLY A 107 -18.77 1.11 9.28
N LEU A 108 -19.64 0.48 8.49
CA LEU A 108 -20.96 0.00 8.93
C LEU A 108 -20.92 -1.40 9.56
N LEU A 109 -19.78 -2.09 9.52
CA LEU A 109 -19.61 -3.43 10.09
C LEU A 109 -19.00 -3.33 11.49
N THR A 110 -19.58 -4.05 12.45
CA THR A 110 -19.07 -4.15 13.82
C THR A 110 -18.67 -5.58 14.11
N ASP A 111 -17.39 -5.79 14.39
CA ASP A 111 -16.88 -7.07 14.87
C ASP A 111 -16.97 -7.12 16.41
N LYS A 112 -18.07 -7.68 16.92
CA LYS A 112 -18.20 -7.92 18.36
C LYS A 112 -17.34 -9.12 18.76
N LYS A 113 -16.33 -8.90 19.59
CA LYS A 113 -15.55 -9.97 20.23
C LYS A 113 -15.98 -10.08 21.69
N VAL A 114 -16.45 -11.25 22.10
CA VAL A 114 -16.59 -11.60 23.52
C VAL A 114 -15.28 -12.24 23.90
N ILE A 115 -14.49 -11.54 24.72
CA ILE A 115 -13.22 -12.03 25.22
C ILE A 115 -13.49 -12.61 26.60
N GLU A 116 -13.42 -13.94 26.71
CA GLU A 116 -13.43 -14.64 27.98
C GLU A 116 -12.01 -15.07 28.33
N GLY A 117 -11.52 -14.60 29.47
CA GLY A 117 -10.19 -14.87 29.97
C GLY A 117 -9.81 -13.89 31.08
N ASP A 118 -8.99 -14.35 32.02
CA ASP A 118 -8.35 -13.50 33.02
C ASP A 118 -7.27 -12.67 32.32
N LEU A 119 -7.67 -11.55 31.71
CA LEU A 119 -6.79 -10.56 31.12
C LEU A 119 -5.98 -9.86 32.22
N GLY A 120 -5.12 -10.59 32.92
CA GLY A 120 -4.05 -10.04 33.74
C GLY A 120 -4.44 -8.99 34.79
N ASN A 121 -5.72 -8.81 35.07
CA ASN A 121 -6.23 -8.13 36.25
C ASN A 121 -6.35 -9.16 37.38
N ALA A 122 -5.31 -9.98 37.53
CA ALA A 122 -4.86 -10.29 38.86
C ALA A 122 -4.56 -8.91 39.49
N THR A 123 -5.56 -8.37 40.19
CA THR A 123 -5.32 -7.46 41.29
C THR A 123 -4.47 -8.29 42.23
N ARG A 124 -3.16 -8.31 41.99
CA ARG A 124 -2.22 -9.08 42.79
C ARG A 124 -2.45 -8.61 44.19
N THR A 125 -2.92 -9.50 45.02
CA THR A 125 -3.17 -9.15 46.41
C THR A 125 -1.83 -8.79 47.04
N ASN A 126 -1.81 -7.87 48.02
CA ASN A 126 -0.56 -7.49 48.69
C ASN A 126 0.21 -8.74 49.19
N ALA A 127 -0.50 -9.80 49.56
CA ALA A 127 0.07 -11.09 49.95
C ALA A 127 0.87 -11.79 48.83
N GLU A 128 0.39 -11.74 47.58
CA GLU A 128 1.12 -12.31 46.43
C GLU A 128 2.36 -11.49 46.07
N ILE A 129 2.30 -10.17 46.28
CA ILE A 129 3.43 -9.26 46.09
C ILE A 129 4.49 -9.48 47.18
N GLU A 130 4.08 -9.62 48.44
CA GLU A 130 4.97 -9.93 49.58
C GLU A 130 5.66 -11.28 49.41
N GLY A 131 4.94 -12.32 48.95
CA GLY A 131 5.53 -13.62 48.68
C GLY A 131 6.55 -13.61 47.54
N GLN A 132 6.39 -12.74 46.54
CA GLN A 132 7.38 -12.53 45.48
C GLN A 132 8.58 -11.73 45.99
N LEU A 133 8.36 -10.71 46.82
CA LEU A 133 9.42 -9.91 47.46
C LEU A 133 10.31 -10.76 48.37
N GLU A 134 9.74 -11.64 49.20
CA GLU A 134 10.53 -12.56 50.03
C GLU A 134 11.39 -13.51 49.20
N LYS A 135 10.83 -14.05 48.11
CA LYS A 135 11.59 -14.93 47.21
C LYS A 135 12.74 -14.18 46.54
N LEU A 136 12.52 -12.91 46.16
CA LEU A 136 13.56 -12.06 45.57
C LEU A 136 14.64 -11.67 46.59
N LYS A 137 14.28 -11.36 47.84
CA LYS A 137 15.24 -11.09 48.93
C LYS A 137 16.13 -12.30 49.20
N LYS A 138 15.55 -13.50 49.29
CA LYS A 138 16.30 -14.75 49.45
C LYS A 138 17.28 -15.03 48.31
N LEU A 139 16.97 -14.56 47.09
CA LEU A 139 17.83 -14.75 45.92
C LEU A 139 18.95 -13.69 45.81
N THR A 140 18.73 -12.50 46.38
CA THR A 140 19.65 -11.36 46.30
C THR A 140 20.52 -11.18 47.54
N GLY A 141 20.25 -11.92 48.63
CA GLY A 141 21.15 -12.01 49.78
C GLY A 141 21.13 -10.80 50.71
N GLU A 142 19.99 -10.11 50.80
CA GLU A 142 19.65 -9.15 51.88
C GLU A 142 18.48 -9.65 52.72
#